data_AF-A0A017TAM7-F1
#
_entry.id   AF-A0A017TAM7-F1
#
_cell.length_a   1.000
_cell.length_b   1.000
_cell.length_c   1.000
_cell.angle_alpha   90.00
_cell.angle_beta   90.00
_cell.angle_gamma   90.00
#
_symmetry.space_group_name_H-M   'P 1'
#
loop_
_entity.id
_entity.type
_entity.pdbx_description
1 polymer ?
#
loop_
_entity_poly.entity_id
_entity_poly.type
_entity_poly.pdbx_seq_one_letter_code
_entity_poly.pdbx_strand_id
1 'polypeptide(L)'
;MMVVFEVYLARGKSAEDLLSAETRKETGAQIMSIEEAKAVGFSGLAPLEGVGEVRLIAVRRSDAPWVHRSLEGSDVVASFRVHDVE
;
A
#
# COMPACT_ATOMS: atom_id res chain seq x y z
N MET A 1 4.80 1.04 16.11
CA MET A 1 5.30 0.26 14.97
C MET A 1 4.20 -0.16 14.01
N MET A 2 4.14 0.58 12.91
CA MET A 2 3.33 0.32 11.74
C MET A 2 4.22 -0.16 10.60
N VAL A 3 3.61 -0.84 9.63
CA VAL A 3 4.25 -1.19 8.37
C VAL A 3 3.51 -0.47 7.26
N VAL A 4 4.26 0.17 6.38
CA VAL A 4 3.73 0.88 5.21
C VAL A 4 4.17 0.15 3.96
N PHE A 5 3.20 -0.26 3.15
CA PHE A 5 3.44 -0.82 1.83
C PHE A 5 3.29 0.29 0.80
N GLU A 6 4.37 0.60 0.10
CA GLU A 6 4.36 1.43 -1.10
C GLU A 6 4.08 0.53 -2.30
N VAL A 7 2.85 0.58 -2.79
CA VAL A 7 2.35 -0.30 -3.83
C VAL A 7 2.27 0.47 -5.14
N TYR A 8 2.94 -0.08 -6.15
CA TYR A 8 2.86 0.40 -7.52
C TYR A 8 1.83 -0.42 -8.28
N LEU A 9 0.79 0.25 -8.78
CA LEU A 9 -0.27 -0.41 -9.52
C LEU A 9 0.15 -0.69 -10.97
N ALA A 10 -0.37 -1.80 -11.49
CA ALA A 10 -0.31 -2.08 -12.93
C ALA A 10 -1.11 -1.02 -13.71
N ARG A 11 -0.69 -0.75 -14.96
CA ARG A 11 -1.31 0.30 -15.77
C ARG A 11 -2.80 0.03 -15.97
N GLY A 12 -3.63 1.04 -15.70
CA GLY A 12 -5.09 0.97 -15.87
C GLY A 12 -5.84 0.27 -14.73
N LYS A 13 -5.15 -0.13 -13.66
CA LYS A 13 -5.75 -0.69 -12.44
C LYS A 13 -5.95 0.40 -11.40
N SER A 14 -6.96 0.22 -10.54
CA SER A 14 -7.36 1.20 -9.53
C SER A 14 -7.00 0.75 -8.12
N ALA A 15 -6.89 1.71 -7.20
CA ALA A 15 -6.66 1.46 -5.78
C ALA A 15 -7.84 0.78 -5.05
N GLU A 16 -9.03 0.83 -5.65
CA GLU A 16 -10.22 0.20 -5.08
C GLU A 16 -10.13 -1.32 -5.12
N ASP A 17 -9.46 -1.85 -6.15
CA ASP A 17 -9.24 -3.28 -6.39
C ASP A 17 -8.06 -3.86 -5.59
N LEU A 18 -7.32 -3.00 -4.87
CA LEU A 18 -6.03 -3.32 -4.28
C LEU A 18 -6.14 -4.21 -3.04
N LEU A 19 -7.15 -3.94 -2.21
CA LEU A 19 -7.56 -4.78 -1.07
C LEU A 19 -9.08 -4.88 -1.05
N SER A 20 -9.60 -6.10 -0.86
CA SER A 20 -11.03 -6.33 -0.68
C SER A 20 -11.57 -5.59 0.55
N ALA A 21 -12.87 -5.30 0.58
CA ALA A 21 -13.50 -4.65 1.73
C ALA A 21 -13.35 -5.47 3.03
N GLU A 22 -13.37 -6.81 2.92
CA GLU A 22 -13.14 -7.73 4.03
C GLU A 22 -11.70 -7.60 4.55
N THR A 23 -10.74 -7.62 3.63
CA THR A 23 -9.30 -7.44 3.92
C THR A 23 -9.00 -6.14 4.64
N ARG A 24 -9.60 -5.02 4.21
CA ARG A 24 -9.45 -3.72 4.87
C ARG A 24 -10.05 -3.72 6.28
N LYS A 25 -11.20 -4.37 6.46
CA LYS A 25 -11.91 -4.44 7.75
C LYS A 25 -11.16 -5.29 8.78
N GLU A 26 -10.59 -6.41 8.35
CA GLU A 26 -9.89 -7.34 9.25
C GLU A 26 -8.51 -6.83 9.67
N THR A 27 -7.76 -6.21 8.76
CA THR A 27 -6.40 -5.73 9.03
C THR A 27 -6.32 -4.28 9.49
N GLY A 28 -7.41 -3.53 9.39
CA GLY A 28 -7.40 -2.08 9.60
C GLY A 28 -6.51 -1.34 8.60
N ALA A 29 -6.28 -1.91 7.41
CA ALA A 29 -5.46 -1.33 6.38
C ALA A 29 -6.02 0.02 5.92
N GLN A 30 -5.20 1.06 6.01
CA GLN A 30 -5.50 2.38 5.49
C GLN A 30 -4.78 2.57 4.16
N ILE A 31 -5.56 2.66 3.08
CA ILE A 31 -5.05 2.97 1.75
C ILE A 31 -5.09 4.48 1.55
N MET A 32 -3.97 5.06 1.19
CA MET A 32 -3.83 6.50 0.98
C MET A 32 -2.93 6.77 -0.23
N SER A 33 -3.11 7.95 -0.82
CA SER A 33 -2.21 8.51 -1.83
C SER A 33 -0.90 9.00 -1.19
N ILE A 34 0.10 9.28 -2.03
CA ILE A 34 1.35 9.89 -1.57
C ILE A 34 1.10 11.25 -0.89
N GLU A 35 0.15 12.03 -1.38
CA GLU A 35 -0.17 13.35 -0.81
C GLU A 35 -0.78 13.23 0.58
N GLU A 36 -1.72 12.31 0.76
CA GLU A 36 -2.31 12.01 2.07
C GLU A 36 -1.28 11.45 3.04
N ALA A 37 -0.36 10.60 2.58
CA ALA A 37 0.73 10.09 3.39
C ALA A 37 1.69 11.21 3.86
N LYS A 38 2.01 12.16 2.98
CA LYS A 38 2.77 13.36 3.34
C LYS A 38 2.05 14.20 4.39
N ALA A 39 0.73 14.33 4.27
CA ALA A 39 -0.09 15.08 5.23
C ALA A 39 -0.08 14.49 6.64
N VAL A 40 0.04 13.16 6.76
CA VAL A 40 0.16 12.47 8.05
C VAL A 40 1.61 12.30 8.54
N GLY A 41 2.58 12.90 7.83
CA GLY A 41 3.97 12.97 8.25
C GLY A 41 4.90 11.90 7.67
N PHE A 42 4.45 11.07 6.73
CA PHE A 42 5.34 10.18 6.00
C PHE A 42 6.19 10.96 5.00
N SER A 43 7.51 10.81 5.08
CA SER A 43 8.49 11.46 4.20
C SER A 43 9.36 10.41 3.49
N GLY A 44 9.98 10.78 2.37
CA GLY A 44 10.82 9.86 1.57
C GLY A 44 10.06 9.03 0.50
N LEU A 45 8.76 9.28 0.34
CA LEU A 45 7.93 8.62 -0.66
C LEU A 45 8.01 9.40 -1.98
N ALA A 46 8.83 8.90 -2.91
CA ALA A 46 8.99 9.45 -4.24
C ALA A 46 8.31 8.52 -5.26
N PRO A 47 7.34 9.00 -6.05
CA PRO A 47 6.78 8.20 -7.14
C PRO A 47 7.90 7.85 -8.12
N LEU A 48 8.08 6.57 -8.42
CA LEU A 48 8.99 6.13 -9.47
C LEU A 48 8.43 6.55 -10.83
N GLU A 49 9.21 7.32 -11.59
CA GLU A 49 8.81 7.71 -12.95
C GLU A 49 8.63 6.47 -13.84
N GLY A 50 7.52 6.43 -14.59
CA GLY A 50 7.20 5.35 -15.53
C GLY A 50 6.43 4.17 -14.95
N VAL A 51 6.27 4.11 -13.62
CA VAL A 51 5.40 3.16 -12.92
C VAL A 51 3.99 3.77 -12.80
N GLY A 52 2.96 2.94 -12.73
CA GLY A 52 1.57 3.39 -12.65
C GLY A 52 1.25 4.19 -11.39
N GLU A 53 -0.04 4.32 -11.10
CA GLU A 53 -0.50 4.97 -9.87
C GLU A 53 0.11 4.31 -8.63
N VAL A 54 0.58 5.14 -7.68
CA VAL A 54 1.22 4.68 -6.44
C VAL A 54 0.26 4.86 -5.27
N ARG A 55 0.10 3.80 -4.49
CA ARG A 55 -0.75 3.79 -3.28
C ARG A 55 0.03 3.29 -2.09
N LEU A 56 -0.30 3.84 -0.94
CA LEU A 56 0.33 3.51 0.32
C LEU A 56 -0.68 2.78 1.19
N ILE A 57 -0.27 1.66 1.76
CA ILE A 57 -1.10 0.86 2.65
C ILE A 57 -0.42 0.84 4.01
N ALA A 58 -1.01 1.56 4.95
CA ALA A 58 -0.58 1.58 6.34
C ALA A 58 -1.33 0.51 7.13
N VAL A 59 -0.59 -0.39 7.79
CA VAL A 59 -1.13 -1.46 8.65
C VAL A 59 -0.35 -1.59 9.94
N ARG A 60 -0.95 -2.26 10.93
CA ARG A 60 -0.21 -2.69 12.12
C ARG A 60 0.80 -3.77 11.73
N ARG A 61 1.92 -3.82 12.45
CA ARG A 61 2.97 -4.82 12.20
C ARG A 61 2.48 -6.27 12.29
N SER A 62 1.49 -6.53 13.15
CA SER A 62 0.83 -7.85 13.29
C SER A 62 0.14 -8.32 12.00
N ASP A 63 -0.38 -7.38 11.21
CA ASP A 63 -1.21 -7.66 10.03
C ASP A 63 -0.40 -7.60 8.73
N ALA A 64 0.84 -7.11 8.79
CA ALA A 64 1.74 -6.98 7.65
C ALA A 64 1.96 -8.29 6.86
N PRO A 65 2.15 -9.48 7.49
CA PRO A 65 2.33 -10.73 6.73
C PRO A 65 1.10 -11.13 5.91
N TRP A 66 -0.09 -10.67 6.31
CA TRP A 66 -1.32 -10.96 5.58
C TRP A 66 -1.47 -10.03 4.37
N VAL A 67 -1.22 -8.73 4.56
CA VAL A 67 -1.20 -7.75 3.46
C VAL A 67 -0.11 -8.07 2.44
N HIS A 68 1.09 -8.44 2.88
CA HIS A 68 2.17 -8.85 1.98
C HIS A 68 1.74 -9.99 1.03
N ARG A 69 1.17 -11.07 1.59
CA ARG A 69 0.67 -12.20 0.79
C ARG A 69 -0.47 -11.80 -0.14
N SER A 70 -1.34 -10.89 0.29
CA SER A 70 -2.41 -10.36 -0.55
C SER A 70 -1.87 -9.58 -1.74
N LEU A 71 -0.78 -8.82 -1.57
CA LEU A 71 -0.15 -8.05 -2.63
C LEU A 71 0.64 -8.93 -3.61
N GLU A 72 1.35 -9.94 -3.13
CA GLU A 72 2.10 -10.88 -3.97
C GLU A 72 1.21 -11.67 -4.93
N GLY A 73 -0.02 -12.01 -4.51
CA GLY A 73 -1.00 -12.73 -5.33
C GLY A 73 -1.87 -11.86 -6.23
N SER A 74 -1.71 -10.53 -6.20
CA SER A 74 -2.62 -9.61 -6.87
C SER A 74 -2.15 -9.24 -8.28
N ASP A 75 -3.02 -9.37 -9.28
CA ASP A 75 -2.79 -8.91 -10.66
C ASP A 75 -2.89 -7.38 -10.81
N VAL A 76 -3.37 -6.71 -9.76
CA VAL A 76 -3.50 -5.25 -9.67
C VAL A 76 -2.14 -4.63 -9.35
N VAL A 77 -1.25 -5.38 -8.69
CA VAL A 77 0.04 -4.91 -8.18
C VAL A 77 1.14 -5.21 -9.19
N ALA A 78 1.83 -4.18 -9.68
CA ALA A 78 3.00 -4.35 -10.52
C ALA A 78 4.26 -4.64 -9.68
N SER A 79 4.40 -3.94 -8.55
CA SER A 79 5.46 -4.15 -7.56
C SER A 79 5.08 -3.45 -6.26
N PHE A 80 5.75 -3.78 -5.15
CA PHE A 80 5.59 -3.04 -3.92
C PHE A 80 6.90 -3.00 -3.12
N ARG A 81 7.02 -2.03 -2.22
CA ARG A 81 8.09 -1.89 -1.24
C ARG A 81 7.49 -1.84 0.16
N VAL A 82 8.24 -2.32 1.13
CA VAL A 82 7.82 -2.38 2.53
C VAL A 82 8.71 -1.46 3.34
N HIS A 83 8.08 -0.61 4.13
CA HIS A 83 8.74 0.35 5.01
C HIS A 83 8.26 0.09 6.45
N ASP A 84 9.17 -0.20 7.36
CA ASP A 84 8.87 -0.24 8.80
C ASP A 84 8.89 1.19 9.35
N VAL A 85 7.82 1.57 10.06
CA VAL A 85 7.67 2.89 10.69
C VAL A 85 7.48 2.70 12.19
N GLU A 86 8.36 3.30 12.99
CA GLU A 86 8.32 3.20 14.46
C GLU A 86 7.17 3.98 15.09
#